data_AF-Q7MQS2-F1
#
_entry.id   AF-Q7MQS2-F1
#
_cell.length_a   1.000
_cell.length_b   1.000
_cell.length_c   1.000
_cell.angle_alpha   90.00
_cell.angle_beta   90.00
_cell.angle_gamma   90.00
#
_symmetry.space_group_name_H-M   'P 1'
#
loop_
_entity.id
_entity.type
_entity.pdbx_description
1 polymer ?
#
loop_
_entity_poly.entity_id
_entity_poly.type
_entity_poly.pdbx_seq_one_letter_code
_entity_poly.pdbx_strand_id
1 'polypeptide(L)'
;MRMKSRNIIFYTPEQWGVLEKFSNFYSATHDFNDSGKRAVLGTISHFRKALTLKNLALKLVPNLENDEVELNEYGYSSAINSKELSAVIESIILELYSSLDCSITVICKIYSKYQGIPDSTRKYFKNVSSLKIDKRFPEQLIIAVQEATWYDDFRKIRDELTHLETGNCHKNDETGKIVYMHSGLKRKGVSLIINDIFAEIDQMIADINQFLGRVFAYLYSQLDDKPILQTCGIFNGRAYARYVSPHESMDFHSGICDARRWFDLEENPTCIFASECGAYKNANNVVRSKISK
;
A
#
# COMPACT_ATOMS: atom_id res chain seq x y z
N MET A 1 0.40 -18.40 35.94
CA MET A 1 0.90 -17.12 35.37
C MET A 1 -0.03 -16.75 34.21
N ARG A 2 -1.03 -15.88 34.41
CA ARG A 2 -1.96 -15.47 33.33
C ARG A 2 -1.18 -14.60 32.35
N MET A 3 -1.07 -15.02 31.09
CA MET A 3 -0.56 -14.17 30.01
C MET A 3 -1.37 -12.87 30.01
N LYS A 4 -0.72 -11.72 30.18
CA LYS A 4 -1.34 -10.42 29.86
C LYS A 4 -1.75 -10.49 28.39
N SER A 5 -3.06 -10.51 28.12
CA SER A 5 -3.55 -10.41 26.75
C SER A 5 -3.02 -9.10 26.16
N ARG A 6 -2.28 -9.20 25.06
CA ARG A 6 -1.83 -8.02 24.31
C ARG A 6 -3.08 -7.34 23.73
N ASN A 7 -3.26 -6.06 24.04
CA ASN A 7 -4.33 -5.26 23.46
C ASN A 7 -3.88 -4.84 22.05
N ILE A 8 -4.71 -5.11 21.04
CA ILE A 8 -4.44 -4.72 19.65
C ILE A 8 -5.51 -3.72 19.25
N ILE A 9 -5.10 -2.52 18.86
CA ILE A 9 -5.99 -1.48 18.33
C ILE A 9 -5.90 -1.54 16.80
N PHE A 10 -7.06 -1.61 16.13
CA PHE A 10 -7.16 -1.60 14.67
C PHE A 10 -7.75 -0.30 14.13
N TYR A 11 -8.69 0.31 14.87
CA TYR A 11 -9.35 1.53 14.46
C TYR A 11 -8.57 2.77 14.91
N THR A 12 -7.77 3.32 13.99
CA THR A 12 -6.96 4.53 14.17
C THR A 12 -7.07 5.42 12.91
N PRO A 13 -8.26 5.96 12.60
CA PRO A 13 -8.53 6.68 11.35
C PRO A 13 -7.63 7.89 11.13
N GLU A 14 -7.10 8.50 12.19
CA GLU A 14 -6.12 9.58 12.14
C GLU A 14 -4.74 9.14 11.60
N GLN A 15 -4.43 7.84 11.65
CA GLN A 15 -3.21 7.25 11.09
C GLN A 15 -3.43 6.64 9.70
N TRP A 16 -4.66 6.62 9.20
CA TRP A 16 -4.97 6.02 7.92
C TRP A 16 -4.72 6.98 6.76
N GLY A 17 -3.92 6.53 5.80
CA GLY A 17 -3.86 7.13 4.49
C GLY A 17 -5.17 6.96 3.73
N VAL A 18 -5.31 7.67 2.61
CA VAL A 18 -6.57 7.68 1.84
C VAL A 18 -6.90 6.31 1.23
N LEU A 19 -5.86 5.53 0.88
CA LEU A 19 -6.01 4.15 0.43
C LEU A 19 -6.52 3.24 1.56
N GLU A 20 -5.99 3.35 2.78
CA GLU A 20 -6.52 2.62 3.94
C GLU A 20 -7.97 3.01 4.24
N LYS A 21 -8.30 4.30 4.17
CA LYS A 21 -9.68 4.76 4.32
C LYS A 21 -10.59 4.14 3.25
N PHE A 22 -10.21 4.20 1.98
CA PHE A 22 -10.95 3.51 0.92
C PHE A 22 -11.10 2.00 1.20
N SER A 23 -10.03 1.32 1.60
CA SER A 23 -10.04 -0.11 1.91
C SER A 23 -10.99 -0.47 3.04
N ASN A 24 -11.13 0.39 4.04
CA ASN A 24 -12.04 0.17 5.15
C ASN A 24 -13.49 0.41 4.76
N PHE A 25 -13.76 1.33 3.82
CA PHE A 25 -15.10 1.85 3.56
C PHE A 25 -15.76 1.44 2.23
N TYR A 26 -15.03 0.88 1.27
CA TYR A 26 -15.57 0.64 -0.08
C TYR A 26 -16.82 -0.26 -0.10
N SER A 27 -16.97 -1.18 0.86
CA SER A 27 -18.02 -2.21 0.86
C SER A 27 -19.43 -1.64 0.98
N ALA A 28 -19.59 -0.39 1.44
CA ALA A 28 -20.87 0.30 1.45
C ALA A 28 -21.36 0.71 0.05
N THR A 29 -20.42 0.86 -0.90
CA THR A 29 -20.64 1.45 -2.23
C THR A 29 -20.37 0.46 -3.36
N HIS A 30 -19.34 -0.35 -3.20
CA HIS A 30 -18.85 -1.29 -4.20
C HIS A 30 -18.91 -2.71 -3.66
N ASP A 31 -19.65 -3.57 -4.37
CA ASP A 31 -19.66 -5.00 -4.10
C ASP A 31 -18.60 -5.71 -4.96
N PHE A 32 -17.37 -5.76 -4.46
CA PHE A 32 -16.29 -6.45 -5.13
C PHE A 32 -16.37 -7.97 -4.94
N ASN A 33 -16.11 -8.71 -6.02
CA ASN A 33 -15.77 -10.12 -5.92
C ASN A 33 -14.39 -10.31 -5.24
N ASP A 34 -14.01 -11.56 -4.95
CA ASP A 34 -12.76 -11.87 -4.24
C ASP A 34 -11.51 -11.37 -4.95
N SER A 35 -11.53 -11.25 -6.28
CA SER A 35 -10.44 -10.64 -7.04
C SER A 35 -10.33 -9.14 -6.75
N GLY A 36 -11.44 -8.39 -6.74
CA GLY A 36 -11.45 -6.97 -6.40
C GLY A 36 -11.04 -6.72 -4.95
N LYS A 37 -11.56 -7.52 -3.99
CA LYS A 37 -11.16 -7.44 -2.58
C LYS A 37 -9.65 -7.66 -2.39
N ARG A 38 -9.10 -8.67 -3.07
CA ARG A 38 -7.65 -8.93 -3.08
C ARG A 38 -6.85 -7.80 -3.72
N ALA A 39 -7.36 -7.15 -4.76
CA ALA A 39 -6.68 -6.02 -5.39
C ALA A 39 -6.60 -4.80 -4.45
N VAL A 40 -7.68 -4.49 -3.71
CA VAL A 40 -7.65 -3.41 -2.70
C VAL A 40 -6.58 -3.68 -1.65
N LEU A 41 -6.59 -4.88 -1.05
CA LEU A 41 -5.61 -5.29 -0.05
C LEU A 41 -4.19 -5.41 -0.62
N GLY A 42 -4.07 -5.89 -1.85
CA GLY A 42 -2.81 -6.06 -2.57
C GLY A 42 -2.12 -4.72 -2.80
N THR A 43 -2.88 -3.68 -3.15
CA THR A 43 -2.33 -2.32 -3.30
C THR A 43 -1.58 -1.88 -2.05
N ILE A 44 -2.19 -2.03 -0.87
CA ILE A 44 -1.59 -1.68 0.43
C ILE A 44 -0.42 -2.62 0.76
N SER A 45 -0.63 -3.93 0.62
CA SER A 45 0.31 -4.94 1.10
C SER A 45 1.61 -4.94 0.31
N HIS A 46 1.54 -4.82 -1.01
CA HIS A 46 2.71 -4.74 -1.88
C HIS A 46 3.51 -3.45 -1.61
N PHE A 47 2.84 -2.31 -1.42
CA PHE A 47 3.52 -1.06 -1.09
C PHE A 47 4.25 -1.14 0.26
N ARG A 48 3.59 -1.65 1.31
CA ARG A 48 4.22 -1.87 2.62
C ARG A 48 5.36 -2.88 2.56
N LYS A 49 5.23 -3.92 1.75
CA LYS A 49 6.30 -4.90 1.52
C LYS A 49 7.52 -4.24 0.86
N ALA A 50 7.33 -3.38 -0.13
CA ALA A 50 8.42 -2.60 -0.72
C ALA A 50 9.15 -1.73 0.32
N LEU A 51 8.42 -1.03 1.20
CA LEU A 51 9.03 -0.26 2.30
C LEU A 51 9.82 -1.15 3.27
N THR A 52 9.28 -2.33 3.58
CA THR A 52 9.97 -3.32 4.45
C THR A 52 11.26 -3.82 3.81
N LEU A 53 11.21 -4.14 2.51
CA LEU A 53 12.36 -4.60 1.74
C LEU A 53 13.42 -3.49 1.59
N LYS A 54 13.02 -2.21 1.43
CA LYS A 54 13.96 -1.08 1.47
C LYS A 54 14.73 -1.04 2.79
N ASN A 55 14.03 -1.19 3.92
CA ASN A 55 14.69 -1.22 5.23
C ASN A 55 15.62 -2.43 5.38
N LEU A 56 15.28 -3.57 4.78
CA LEU A 56 16.16 -4.73 4.73
C LEU A 56 17.40 -4.45 3.86
N ALA A 57 17.23 -3.88 2.67
CA ALA A 57 18.33 -3.52 1.79
C ALA A 57 19.34 -2.61 2.48
N LEU A 58 18.88 -1.58 3.21
CA LEU A 58 19.76 -0.70 4.00
C LEU A 58 20.57 -1.45 5.06
N LYS A 59 20.02 -2.52 5.66
CA LYS A 59 20.74 -3.36 6.62
C LYS A 59 21.79 -4.26 5.96
N LEU A 60 21.62 -4.58 4.68
CA LEU A 60 22.55 -5.42 3.91
C LEU A 60 23.73 -4.63 3.35
N VAL A 61 23.61 -3.31 3.17
CA VAL A 61 24.66 -2.45 2.60
C VAL A 61 26.05 -2.65 3.25
N PRO A 62 26.20 -2.71 4.58
CA PRO A 62 27.52 -2.88 5.20
C PRO A 62 28.23 -4.18 4.79
N ASN A 63 27.49 -5.21 4.37
CA ASN A 63 28.08 -6.50 4.02
C ASN A 63 28.82 -6.47 2.68
N LEU A 64 28.64 -5.43 1.85
CA LEU A 64 29.39 -5.28 0.60
C LEU A 64 30.90 -5.19 0.83
N GLU A 65 31.33 -4.67 1.97
CA GLU A 65 32.75 -4.59 2.34
C GLU A 65 33.40 -5.99 2.42
N ASN A 66 32.62 -7.03 2.72
CA ASN A 66 33.13 -8.40 2.72
C ASN A 66 33.49 -8.89 1.30
N ASP A 67 32.68 -8.53 0.29
CA ASP A 67 32.96 -8.87 -1.10
C ASP A 67 34.22 -8.13 -1.59
N GLU A 68 34.43 -6.89 -1.15
CA GLU A 68 35.63 -6.11 -1.44
C GLU A 68 36.88 -6.70 -0.78
N VAL A 69 36.78 -7.16 0.48
CA VAL A 69 37.87 -7.85 1.18
C VAL A 69 38.25 -9.14 0.44
N GLU A 70 37.28 -9.96 0.04
CA GLU A 70 37.56 -11.18 -0.75
C GLU A 70 38.31 -10.84 -2.04
N LEU A 71 37.84 -9.83 -2.77
CA LEU A 71 38.45 -9.41 -4.03
C LEU A 71 39.90 -8.95 -3.82
N ASN A 72 40.16 -8.20 -2.75
CA ASN A 72 41.49 -7.68 -2.42
C ASN A 72 42.45 -8.79 -1.93
N GLU A 73 41.96 -9.75 -1.14
CA GLU A 73 42.78 -10.84 -0.59
C GLU A 73 43.09 -11.92 -1.62
N TYR A 74 42.09 -12.30 -2.44
CA TYR A 74 42.18 -13.47 -3.31
C TYR A 74 42.26 -13.13 -4.80
N GLY A 75 42.09 -11.85 -5.17
CA GLY A 75 41.98 -11.42 -6.57
C GLY A 75 40.66 -11.83 -7.24
N TYR A 76 39.72 -12.41 -6.48
CA TYR A 76 38.37 -12.76 -6.93
C TYR A 76 37.40 -12.70 -5.74
N SER A 77 36.13 -12.44 -6.00
CA SER A 77 35.05 -12.59 -5.02
C SER A 77 33.88 -13.37 -5.61
N SER A 78 33.19 -14.11 -4.76
CA SER A 78 31.93 -14.78 -5.11
C SER A 78 30.76 -13.80 -5.29
N ALA A 79 30.94 -12.56 -4.81
CA ALA A 79 29.97 -11.44 -4.84
C ALA A 79 28.61 -11.82 -4.24
N ILE A 80 28.61 -12.61 -3.16
CA ILE A 80 27.38 -13.11 -2.53
C ILE A 80 26.57 -11.93 -1.97
N ASN A 81 27.22 -11.01 -1.25
CA ASN A 81 26.54 -9.89 -0.59
C ASN A 81 25.97 -8.90 -1.63
N SER A 82 26.71 -8.66 -2.71
CA SER A 82 26.27 -7.88 -3.87
C SER A 82 25.00 -8.47 -4.51
N LYS A 83 24.97 -9.79 -4.71
CA LYS A 83 23.81 -10.48 -5.30
C LYS A 83 22.61 -10.48 -4.38
N GLU A 84 22.80 -10.72 -3.08
CA GLU A 84 21.72 -10.66 -2.09
C GLU A 84 21.08 -9.28 -2.03
N LEU A 85 21.91 -8.23 -1.97
CA LEU A 85 21.41 -6.86 -2.00
C LEU A 85 20.66 -6.57 -3.31
N SER A 86 21.21 -6.97 -4.45
CA SER A 86 20.58 -6.78 -5.76
C SER A 86 19.23 -7.47 -5.86
N ALA A 87 19.11 -8.71 -5.38
CA ALA A 87 17.84 -9.45 -5.37
C ALA A 87 16.77 -8.75 -4.50
N VAL A 88 17.16 -8.18 -3.37
CA VAL A 88 16.25 -7.40 -2.51
C VAL A 88 15.85 -6.10 -3.20
N ILE A 89 16.79 -5.38 -3.82
CA ILE A 89 16.54 -4.15 -4.61
C ILE A 89 15.55 -4.40 -5.73
N GLU A 90 15.74 -5.45 -6.52
CA GLU A 90 14.84 -5.83 -7.61
C GLU A 90 13.46 -6.21 -7.08
N SER A 91 13.41 -6.94 -5.95
CA SER A 91 12.16 -7.26 -5.27
C SER A 91 11.39 -6.01 -4.85
N ILE A 92 12.05 -4.93 -4.39
CA ILE A 92 11.39 -3.65 -4.09
C ILE A 92 10.68 -3.11 -5.33
N ILE A 93 11.37 -3.08 -6.47
CA ILE A 93 10.83 -2.57 -7.75
C ILE A 93 9.61 -3.39 -8.19
N LEU A 94 9.70 -4.73 -8.08
CA LEU A 94 8.58 -5.63 -8.43
C LEU A 94 7.37 -5.45 -7.52
N GLU A 95 7.58 -5.27 -6.22
CA GLU A 95 6.51 -5.03 -5.24
C GLU A 95 5.85 -3.67 -5.47
N LEU A 96 6.62 -2.63 -5.75
CA LEU A 96 6.10 -1.32 -6.14
C LEU A 96 5.22 -1.40 -7.39
N TYR A 97 5.64 -2.16 -8.41
CA TYR A 97 4.83 -2.36 -9.61
C TYR A 97 3.57 -3.16 -9.31
N SER A 98 3.65 -4.18 -8.44
CA SER A 98 2.51 -5.00 -8.04
C SER A 98 1.45 -4.16 -7.29
N SER A 99 1.88 -3.18 -6.48
CA SER A 99 0.96 -2.22 -5.86
C SER A 99 0.23 -1.38 -6.91
N LEU A 100 0.95 -0.86 -7.91
CA LEU A 100 0.35 -0.13 -9.03
C LEU A 100 -0.64 -1.01 -9.82
N ASP A 101 -0.27 -2.25 -10.14
CA ASP A 101 -1.11 -3.18 -10.91
C ASP A 101 -2.42 -3.52 -10.17
N CYS A 102 -2.33 -3.74 -8.86
CA CYS A 102 -3.49 -3.91 -8.00
C CYS A 102 -4.39 -2.67 -8.00
N SER A 103 -3.83 -1.46 -7.97
CA SER A 103 -4.62 -0.23 -8.02
C SER A 103 -5.39 -0.07 -9.33
N ILE A 104 -4.76 -0.41 -10.47
CA ILE A 104 -5.44 -0.40 -11.76
C ILE A 104 -6.53 -1.46 -11.82
N THR A 105 -6.28 -2.64 -11.25
CA THR A 105 -7.32 -3.67 -11.13
C THR A 105 -8.55 -3.14 -10.39
N VAL A 106 -8.37 -2.41 -9.27
CA VAL A 106 -9.48 -1.77 -8.55
C VAL A 106 -10.25 -0.80 -9.46
N ILE A 107 -9.55 0.11 -10.16
CA ILE A 107 -10.16 1.05 -11.11
C ILE A 107 -10.98 0.28 -12.16
N CYS A 108 -10.39 -0.72 -12.79
CA CYS A 108 -11.04 -1.50 -13.84
C CYS A 108 -12.26 -2.26 -13.34
N LYS A 109 -12.28 -2.72 -12.07
CA LYS A 109 -13.48 -3.34 -11.49
C LYS A 109 -14.61 -2.31 -11.30
N ILE A 110 -14.32 -1.12 -10.78
CA ILE A 110 -15.31 -0.05 -10.58
C ILE A 110 -15.86 0.45 -11.93
N TYR A 111 -14.99 0.57 -12.93
CA TYR A 111 -15.27 1.26 -14.18
C TYR A 111 -15.34 0.36 -15.41
N SER A 112 -15.49 -0.96 -15.21
CA SER A 112 -15.57 -1.98 -16.27
C SER A 112 -16.66 -1.71 -17.32
N LYS A 113 -17.72 -0.98 -16.95
CA LYS A 113 -18.81 -0.60 -17.86
C LYS A 113 -18.40 0.42 -18.93
N TYR A 114 -17.31 1.15 -18.73
CA TYR A 114 -16.87 2.18 -19.67
C TYR A 114 -16.04 1.57 -20.81
N GLN A 115 -16.31 2.01 -22.03
CA GLN A 115 -15.57 1.57 -23.20
C GLN A 115 -14.10 1.98 -23.10
N GLY A 116 -13.19 1.07 -23.47
CA GLY A 116 -11.75 1.35 -23.52
C GLY A 116 -11.01 1.14 -22.20
N ILE A 117 -11.66 0.60 -21.15
CA ILE A 117 -11.04 0.24 -19.87
C ILE A 117 -10.62 -1.24 -19.87
N PRO A 118 -9.33 -1.57 -20.01
CA PRO A 118 -8.86 -2.94 -20.12
C PRO A 118 -8.41 -3.52 -18.78
N ASP A 119 -8.50 -4.84 -18.61
CA ASP A 119 -7.96 -5.58 -17.45
C ASP A 119 -6.44 -5.82 -17.58
N SER A 120 -5.69 -4.76 -17.87
CA SER A 120 -4.22 -4.79 -18.01
C SER A 120 -3.65 -3.39 -17.78
N THR A 121 -2.75 -3.25 -16.81
CA THR A 121 -2.10 -1.98 -16.47
C THR A 121 -1.45 -1.30 -17.67
N ARG A 122 -0.68 -2.04 -18.48
CA ARG A 122 -0.05 -1.49 -19.69
C ARG A 122 -1.07 -0.97 -20.70
N LYS A 123 -2.15 -1.72 -20.94
CA LYS A 123 -3.19 -1.28 -21.88
C LYS A 123 -3.99 -0.11 -21.31
N TYR A 124 -4.22 -0.09 -19.98
CA TYR A 124 -4.93 0.97 -19.30
C TYR A 124 -4.18 2.30 -19.45
N PHE A 125 -2.91 2.35 -19.05
CA PHE A 125 -2.06 3.54 -19.23
C PHE A 125 -2.03 3.99 -20.69
N LYS A 126 -1.83 3.06 -21.64
CA LYS A 126 -1.84 3.38 -23.07
C LYS A 126 -3.17 4.00 -23.54
N ASN A 127 -4.30 3.41 -23.16
CA ASN A 127 -5.62 3.88 -23.59
C ASN A 127 -5.95 5.24 -22.99
N VAL A 128 -5.69 5.43 -21.70
CA VAL A 128 -5.94 6.70 -21.01
C VAL A 128 -5.05 7.80 -21.55
N SER A 129 -3.73 7.57 -21.71
CA SER A 129 -2.81 8.58 -22.26
C SER A 129 -3.10 8.94 -23.72
N SER A 130 -3.69 8.02 -24.50
CA SER A 130 -4.11 8.30 -25.89
C SER A 130 -5.57 8.73 -26.02
N LEU A 131 -6.27 8.98 -24.90
CA LEU A 131 -7.68 9.36 -24.85
C LEU A 131 -8.61 8.38 -25.61
N LYS A 132 -8.22 7.10 -25.67
CA LYS A 132 -9.00 5.99 -26.25
C LYS A 132 -9.92 5.36 -25.20
N ILE A 133 -10.67 6.19 -24.51
CA ILE A 133 -11.57 5.85 -23.41
C ILE A 133 -12.90 6.60 -23.57
N ASP A 134 -13.97 6.11 -22.93
CA ASP A 134 -15.27 6.81 -22.89
C ASP A 134 -15.11 8.22 -22.31
N LYS A 135 -15.76 9.22 -22.92
CA LYS A 135 -15.71 10.63 -22.48
C LYS A 135 -16.28 10.87 -21.08
N ARG A 136 -17.10 9.93 -20.58
CA ARG A 136 -17.67 9.96 -19.22
C ARG A 136 -16.76 9.32 -18.18
N PHE A 137 -15.62 8.76 -18.59
CA PHE A 137 -14.64 8.24 -17.66
C PHE A 137 -14.09 9.39 -16.79
N PRO A 138 -13.88 9.17 -15.47
CA PRO A 138 -13.54 10.26 -14.57
C PRO A 138 -12.25 11.00 -14.95
N GLU A 139 -12.36 12.31 -15.11
CA GLU A 139 -11.23 13.20 -15.45
C GLU A 139 -10.07 13.09 -14.44
N GLN A 140 -10.38 12.96 -13.15
CA GLN A 140 -9.36 12.83 -12.10
C GLN A 140 -8.47 11.60 -12.30
N LEU A 141 -9.01 10.49 -12.83
CA LEU A 141 -8.24 9.28 -13.13
C LEU A 141 -7.44 9.43 -14.43
N ILE A 142 -7.90 10.25 -15.36
CA ILE A 142 -7.14 10.61 -16.57
C ILE A 142 -5.92 11.44 -16.19
N ILE A 143 -6.12 12.48 -15.37
CA ILE A 143 -5.05 13.36 -14.88
C ILE A 143 -3.99 12.54 -14.12
N ALA A 144 -4.41 11.65 -13.22
CA ALA A 144 -3.47 10.80 -12.48
C ALA A 144 -2.55 9.97 -13.39
N VAL A 145 -3.07 9.47 -14.51
CA VAL A 145 -2.26 8.74 -15.52
C VAL A 145 -1.37 9.67 -16.33
N GLN A 146 -1.87 10.84 -16.74
CA GLN A 146 -1.10 11.80 -17.53
C GLN A 146 0.07 12.39 -16.75
N GLU A 147 -0.09 12.60 -15.44
CA GLU A 147 0.98 13.08 -14.56
C GLU A 147 2.00 11.99 -14.21
N ALA A 148 1.66 10.70 -14.37
CA ALA A 148 2.57 9.58 -14.12
C ALA A 148 3.57 9.38 -15.27
N THR A 149 4.34 10.43 -15.60
CA THR A 149 5.32 10.44 -16.69
C THR A 149 6.45 9.42 -16.52
N TRP A 150 6.67 8.96 -15.29
CA TRP A 150 7.63 7.92 -14.91
C TRP A 150 7.20 6.50 -15.31
N TYR A 151 5.91 6.27 -15.59
CA TYR A 151 5.34 4.93 -15.75
C TYR A 151 6.04 4.09 -16.83
N ASP A 152 6.30 4.67 -18.00
CA ASP A 152 6.80 3.88 -19.12
C ASP A 152 8.21 3.36 -18.89
N ASP A 153 9.07 4.13 -18.23
CA ASP A 153 10.42 3.70 -17.87
C ASP A 153 10.40 2.70 -16.71
N PHE A 154 9.55 2.93 -15.71
CA PHE A 154 9.33 1.99 -14.61
C PHE A 154 8.82 0.63 -15.11
N ARG A 155 7.85 0.62 -16.03
CA ARG A 155 7.32 -0.60 -16.65
C ARG A 155 8.41 -1.37 -17.40
N LYS A 156 9.27 -0.70 -18.17
CA LYS A 156 10.38 -1.35 -18.89
C LYS A 156 11.33 -2.04 -17.92
N ILE A 157 11.72 -1.37 -16.84
CA ILE A 157 12.57 -1.97 -15.80
C ILE A 157 11.88 -3.22 -15.25
N ARG A 158 10.60 -3.12 -14.86
CA ARG A 158 9.86 -4.28 -14.34
C ARG A 158 9.80 -5.44 -15.32
N ASP A 159 9.38 -5.18 -16.56
CA ASP A 159 9.23 -6.22 -17.60
C ASP A 159 10.55 -7.00 -17.74
N GLU A 160 11.67 -6.30 -17.77
CA GLU A 160 12.95 -6.95 -17.97
C GLU A 160 13.50 -7.64 -16.70
N LEU A 161 13.31 -7.07 -15.50
CA LEU A 161 13.67 -7.72 -14.23
C LEU A 161 12.96 -9.06 -14.03
N THR A 162 11.77 -9.25 -14.62
CA THR A 162 11.06 -10.53 -14.57
C THR A 162 11.62 -11.60 -15.52
N HIS A 163 12.55 -11.26 -16.41
CA HIS A 163 13.04 -12.14 -17.48
C HIS A 163 14.55 -12.36 -17.46
N LEU A 164 15.29 -11.57 -16.69
CA LEU A 164 16.75 -11.57 -16.68
C LEU A 164 17.31 -12.09 -15.35
N GLU A 165 18.61 -12.37 -15.34
CA GLU A 165 19.36 -12.68 -14.12
C GLU A 165 19.48 -11.45 -13.23
N THR A 166 19.73 -11.65 -11.93
CA THR A 166 19.93 -10.57 -10.97
C THR A 166 21.14 -9.70 -11.34
N GLY A 167 21.00 -8.40 -11.15
CA GLY A 167 22.06 -7.41 -11.29
C GLY A 167 23.13 -7.52 -10.20
N ASN A 168 23.98 -6.49 -10.13
CA ASN A 168 25.04 -6.38 -9.14
C ASN A 168 25.04 -5.00 -8.49
N CYS A 169 25.27 -4.98 -7.18
CA CYS A 169 25.43 -3.76 -6.39
C CYS A 169 26.88 -3.62 -5.93
N HIS A 170 27.43 -2.42 -6.00
CA HIS A 170 28.72 -2.11 -5.38
C HIS A 170 28.67 -0.73 -4.76
N LYS A 171 29.56 -0.48 -3.80
CA LYS A 171 29.76 0.84 -3.22
C LYS A 171 30.74 1.59 -4.11
N ASN A 172 30.41 2.82 -4.45
CA ASN A 172 31.32 3.70 -5.17
C ASN A 172 32.26 4.37 -4.16
N ASP A 173 33.57 4.20 -4.33
CA ASP A 173 34.58 4.68 -3.38
C ASP A 173 34.61 6.20 -3.23
N GLU A 174 34.38 6.95 -4.31
CA GLU A 174 34.44 8.41 -4.31
C GLU A 174 33.22 9.05 -3.64
N THR A 175 32.05 8.47 -3.83
CA THR A 175 30.76 9.05 -3.41
C THR A 175 30.13 8.36 -2.21
N GLY A 176 30.58 7.14 -1.87
CA GLY A 176 29.97 6.27 -0.87
C GLY A 176 28.60 5.74 -1.26
N LYS A 177 28.11 6.03 -2.47
CA LYS A 177 26.77 5.65 -2.94
C LYS A 177 26.76 4.21 -3.42
N ILE A 178 25.60 3.58 -3.32
CA ILE A 178 25.40 2.23 -3.85
C ILE A 178 24.97 2.32 -5.32
N VAL A 179 25.82 1.79 -6.18
CA VAL A 179 25.60 1.71 -7.61
C VAL A 179 24.99 0.36 -7.92
N TYR A 180 23.87 0.37 -8.65
CA TYR A 180 23.27 -0.83 -9.20
C TYR A 180 23.57 -0.92 -10.70
N MET A 181 24.08 -2.06 -11.13
CA MET A 181 24.34 -2.35 -12.54
C MET A 181 23.64 -3.63 -12.95
N HIS A 182 23.02 -3.61 -14.13
CA HIS A 182 22.46 -4.80 -14.74
C HIS A 182 22.85 -4.88 -16.22
N SER A 183 23.61 -5.92 -16.57
CA SER A 183 24.18 -6.12 -17.91
C SER A 183 23.15 -6.54 -18.96
N GLY A 184 22.16 -7.33 -18.57
CA GLY A 184 21.03 -7.70 -19.43
C GLY A 184 20.05 -6.55 -19.70
N LEU A 185 19.87 -5.62 -18.75
CA LEU A 185 18.99 -4.47 -18.90
C LEU A 185 19.63 -3.38 -19.75
N LYS A 186 18.90 -2.87 -20.76
CA LYS A 186 19.37 -1.74 -21.56
C LYS A 186 18.51 -0.49 -21.37
N ARG A 187 19.13 0.64 -21.02
CA ARG A 187 18.52 1.98 -21.00
C ARG A 187 19.23 2.82 -22.07
N LYS A 188 18.50 3.26 -23.10
CA LYS A 188 19.04 3.99 -24.27
C LYS A 188 20.18 3.24 -25.00
N GLY A 189 20.07 1.91 -25.08
CA GLY A 189 21.02 1.06 -25.82
C GLY A 189 22.28 0.64 -25.07
N VAL A 190 22.52 1.19 -23.87
CA VAL A 190 23.61 0.79 -22.97
C VAL A 190 23.09 0.04 -21.76
N SER A 191 23.93 -0.75 -21.11
CA SER A 191 23.59 -1.45 -19.86
C SER A 191 23.03 -0.48 -18.81
N LEU A 192 22.03 -0.91 -18.06
CA LEU A 192 21.45 -0.09 -17.00
C LEU A 192 22.46 0.06 -15.86
N ILE A 193 22.83 1.31 -15.60
CA ILE A 193 23.63 1.71 -14.45
C ILE A 193 22.86 2.81 -13.72
N ILE A 194 22.62 2.59 -12.42
CA ILE A 194 21.98 3.54 -11.51
C ILE A 194 23.02 3.88 -10.45
N ASN A 195 23.55 5.10 -10.50
CA ASN A 195 24.66 5.54 -9.64
C ASN A 195 24.27 5.71 -8.16
N ASP A 196 22.97 5.82 -7.87
CA ASP A 196 22.43 5.93 -6.52
C ASP A 196 21.09 5.17 -6.47
N ILE A 197 21.17 3.87 -6.23
CA ILE A 197 19.98 3.01 -6.30
C ILE A 197 18.96 3.34 -5.21
N PHE A 198 19.41 3.80 -4.05
CA PHE A 198 18.50 4.19 -2.97
C PHE A 198 17.78 5.49 -3.28
N ALA A 199 18.44 6.47 -3.90
CA ALA A 199 17.75 7.68 -4.39
C ALA A 199 16.72 7.36 -5.48
N GLU A 200 17.04 6.46 -6.43
CA GLU A 200 16.08 6.06 -7.48
C GLU A 200 14.88 5.31 -6.86
N ILE A 201 15.10 4.40 -5.90
CA ILE A 201 14.02 3.73 -5.15
C ILE A 201 13.14 4.74 -4.40
N ASP A 202 13.75 5.74 -3.77
CA ASP A 202 13.01 6.74 -3.00
C ASP A 202 12.13 7.59 -3.90
N GLN A 203 12.63 7.94 -5.08
CA GLN A 203 11.82 8.59 -6.10
C GLN A 203 10.68 7.68 -6.58
N MET A 204 10.93 6.39 -6.88
CA MET A 204 9.87 5.45 -7.27
C MET A 204 8.79 5.30 -6.19
N ILE A 205 9.19 5.22 -4.92
CA ILE A 205 8.25 5.18 -3.78
C ILE A 205 7.40 6.45 -3.75
N ALA A 206 8.02 7.62 -3.89
CA ALA A 206 7.31 8.91 -3.86
C ALA A 206 6.32 9.02 -5.03
N ASP A 207 6.77 8.70 -6.24
CA ASP A 207 5.99 8.74 -7.48
C ASP A 207 4.75 7.84 -7.41
N ILE A 208 4.93 6.59 -6.94
CA ILE A 208 3.84 5.63 -6.78
C ILE A 208 2.91 6.05 -5.65
N ASN A 209 3.45 6.51 -4.51
CA ASN A 209 2.63 6.99 -3.40
C ASN A 209 1.75 8.18 -3.82
N GLN A 210 2.30 9.11 -4.61
CA GLN A 210 1.54 10.23 -5.16
C GLN A 210 0.43 9.76 -6.10
N PHE A 211 0.73 8.84 -7.02
CA PHE A 211 -0.27 8.27 -7.93
C PHE A 211 -1.40 7.56 -7.16
N LEU A 212 -1.05 6.67 -6.23
CA LEU A 212 -2.01 5.97 -5.38
C LEU A 212 -2.84 6.96 -4.55
N GLY A 213 -2.18 7.97 -3.96
CA GLY A 213 -2.84 9.03 -3.20
C GLY A 213 -3.91 9.75 -4.03
N ARG A 214 -3.60 10.15 -5.27
CA ARG A 214 -4.57 10.80 -6.16
C ARG A 214 -5.72 9.88 -6.54
N VAL A 215 -5.42 8.66 -6.98
CA VAL A 215 -6.43 7.67 -7.39
C VAL A 215 -7.38 7.41 -6.23
N PHE A 216 -6.85 7.02 -5.06
CA PHE A 216 -7.69 6.62 -3.95
C PHE A 216 -8.34 7.81 -3.22
N ALA A 217 -7.79 9.03 -3.31
CA ALA A 217 -8.52 10.23 -2.89
C ALA A 217 -9.77 10.46 -3.73
N TYR A 218 -9.66 10.33 -5.05
CA TYR A 218 -10.82 10.38 -5.92
C TYR A 218 -11.80 9.25 -5.59
N LEU A 219 -11.36 7.99 -5.57
CA LEU A 219 -12.25 6.85 -5.30
C LEU A 219 -12.93 6.95 -3.92
N TYR A 220 -12.21 7.40 -2.89
CA TYR A 220 -12.76 7.60 -1.55
C TYR A 220 -13.84 8.68 -1.52
N SER A 221 -13.66 9.78 -2.28
CA SER A 221 -14.66 10.84 -2.40
C SER A 221 -15.97 10.40 -3.08
N GLN A 222 -15.97 9.26 -3.75
CA GLN A 222 -17.14 8.70 -4.45
C GLN A 222 -17.88 7.65 -3.61
N LEU A 223 -17.43 7.37 -2.38
CA LEU A 223 -18.10 6.41 -1.51
C LEU A 223 -19.40 6.98 -0.94
N ASP A 224 -20.42 6.14 -0.87
CA ASP A 224 -21.64 6.41 -0.12
C ASP A 224 -21.32 6.65 1.35
N ASP A 225 -21.86 7.74 1.91
CA ASP A 225 -21.70 8.07 3.32
C ASP A 225 -22.64 7.25 4.22
N LYS A 226 -22.46 5.93 4.21
CA LYS A 226 -23.25 4.97 4.98
C LYS A 226 -22.41 4.36 6.09
N PRO A 227 -22.93 4.27 7.33
CA PRO A 227 -22.24 3.59 8.41
C PRO A 227 -22.02 2.12 8.12
N ILE A 228 -20.79 1.66 8.31
CA ILE A 228 -20.42 0.24 8.22
C ILE A 228 -19.70 -0.21 9.48
N LEU A 229 -19.70 -1.53 9.71
CA LEU A 229 -19.05 -2.13 10.87
C LEU A 229 -17.53 -2.11 10.68
N GLN A 230 -16.82 -1.42 11.57
CA GLN A 230 -15.38 -1.36 11.65
C GLN A 230 -14.90 -2.02 12.95
N THR A 231 -13.86 -2.85 12.84
CA THR A 231 -13.23 -3.49 14.01
C THR A 231 -12.40 -2.46 14.76
N CYS A 232 -12.72 -2.22 16.03
CA CYS A 232 -11.97 -1.35 16.93
C CYS A 232 -10.62 -1.96 17.34
N GLY A 233 -10.62 -3.25 17.68
CA GLY A 233 -9.51 -3.89 18.36
C GLY A 233 -9.87 -5.25 18.94
N ILE A 234 -8.86 -5.98 19.41
CA ILE A 234 -9.03 -7.16 20.27
C ILE A 234 -8.52 -6.81 21.66
N PHE A 235 -9.42 -6.87 22.66
CA PHE A 235 -9.12 -6.58 24.07
C PHE A 235 -9.59 -7.75 24.92
N ASN A 236 -8.74 -8.27 25.80
CA ASN A 236 -9.05 -9.43 26.65
C ASN A 236 -9.62 -10.64 25.87
N GLY A 237 -9.08 -10.89 24.67
CA GLY A 237 -9.51 -12.01 23.80
C GLY A 237 -10.84 -11.80 23.08
N ARG A 238 -11.43 -10.59 23.11
CA ARG A 238 -12.70 -10.27 22.44
C ARG A 238 -12.52 -9.20 21.38
N ALA A 239 -13.17 -9.37 20.23
CA ALA A 239 -13.21 -8.37 19.18
C ALA A 239 -14.28 -7.32 19.47
N TYR A 240 -13.91 -6.06 19.36
CA TYR A 240 -14.81 -4.92 19.53
C TYR A 240 -15.00 -4.25 18.19
N ALA A 241 -16.19 -3.72 17.94
CA ALA A 241 -16.54 -3.05 16.70
C ALA A 241 -17.43 -1.83 16.93
N ARG A 242 -17.49 -0.97 15.91
CA ARG A 242 -18.32 0.23 15.84
C ARG A 242 -18.94 0.37 14.45
N TYR A 243 -20.09 1.02 14.36
CA TYR A 243 -20.59 1.55 13.10
C TYR A 243 -20.04 2.96 12.89
N VAL A 244 -19.47 3.24 11.73
CA VAL A 244 -18.99 4.57 11.38
C VAL A 244 -19.05 4.74 9.86
N SER A 245 -19.35 5.95 9.40
CA SER A 245 -19.39 6.27 7.97
C SER A 245 -18.07 6.89 7.50
N PRO A 246 -17.80 6.95 6.19
CA PRO A 246 -16.62 7.62 5.64
C PRO A 246 -16.42 9.04 6.18
N HIS A 247 -17.45 9.91 6.14
CA HIS A 247 -17.30 11.31 6.56
C HIS A 247 -17.13 11.47 8.07
N GLU A 248 -17.74 10.60 8.88
CA GLU A 248 -17.54 10.62 10.32
C GLU A 248 -16.15 10.12 10.73
N SER A 249 -15.47 9.29 9.94
CA SER A 249 -14.23 8.60 10.33
C SER A 249 -12.99 9.51 10.34
N MET A 250 -12.99 10.47 11.27
CA MET A 250 -11.93 11.48 11.42
C MET A 250 -10.99 11.16 12.57
N ASP A 251 -11.50 10.56 13.65
CA ASP A 251 -10.73 10.27 14.86
C ASP A 251 -11.20 9.00 15.59
N PHE A 252 -10.46 8.63 16.63
CA PHE A 252 -10.79 7.51 17.52
C PHE A 252 -12.17 7.63 18.22
N HIS A 253 -12.75 8.82 18.34
CA HIS A 253 -14.02 9.05 19.02
C HIS A 253 -15.25 8.88 18.11
N SER A 254 -15.01 8.75 16.81
CA SER A 254 -16.05 8.72 15.78
C SER A 254 -16.88 7.42 15.76
N GLY A 255 -18.15 7.52 15.34
CA GLY A 255 -19.08 6.41 15.16
C GLY A 255 -19.94 6.05 16.37
N ILE A 256 -20.50 4.84 16.35
CA ILE A 256 -21.40 4.27 17.36
C ILE A 256 -20.92 2.87 17.74
N CYS A 257 -20.67 2.63 19.03
CA CYS A 257 -20.18 1.34 19.50
C CYS A 257 -21.23 0.23 19.32
N ASP A 258 -20.87 -0.82 18.59
CA ASP A 258 -21.72 -2.02 18.39
C ASP A 258 -21.56 -3.01 19.55
N ALA A 259 -20.31 -3.21 19.98
CA ALA A 259 -19.96 -4.19 21.01
C ALA A 259 -20.64 -3.93 22.36
N ARG A 260 -21.13 -2.71 22.60
CA ARG A 260 -21.88 -2.32 23.79
C ARG A 260 -23.06 -3.24 24.08
N ARG A 261 -23.70 -3.78 23.04
CA ARG A 261 -24.87 -4.66 23.17
C ARG A 261 -24.63 -5.88 24.05
N TRP A 262 -23.38 -6.28 24.27
CA TRP A 262 -23.04 -7.46 25.04
C TRP A 262 -22.04 -7.20 26.19
N PHE A 263 -21.11 -6.24 26.11
CA PHE A 263 -20.09 -6.10 27.17
C PHE A 263 -20.49 -5.27 28.39
N ASP A 264 -21.64 -4.57 28.35
CA ASP A 264 -22.20 -3.89 29.54
C ASP A 264 -22.97 -4.87 30.47
N LEU A 265 -23.04 -6.17 30.13
CA LEU A 265 -23.67 -7.21 30.95
C LEU A 265 -22.72 -7.62 32.09
N GLU A 266 -23.25 -7.91 33.28
CA GLU A 266 -22.46 -8.22 34.50
C GLU A 266 -21.38 -9.30 34.31
N GLU A 267 -21.63 -10.27 33.44
CA GLU A 267 -20.72 -11.39 33.18
C GLU A 267 -19.61 -11.08 32.14
N ASN A 268 -19.66 -9.90 31.51
CA ASN A 268 -18.75 -9.56 30.42
C ASN A 268 -17.74 -8.47 30.82
N PRO A 269 -16.46 -8.60 30.37
CA PRO A 269 -15.45 -7.61 30.65
C PRO A 269 -15.76 -6.32 29.87
N THR A 270 -15.70 -5.18 30.56
CA THR A 270 -15.84 -3.87 29.94
C THR A 270 -14.66 -3.57 29.01
N CYS A 271 -14.93 -2.87 27.91
CA CYS A 271 -13.87 -2.36 27.04
C CYS A 271 -12.95 -1.42 27.82
N ILE A 272 -11.63 -1.59 27.69
CA ILE A 272 -10.63 -0.75 28.37
C ILE A 272 -10.71 0.74 28.01
N PHE A 273 -11.32 1.05 26.87
CA PHE A 273 -11.52 2.41 26.36
C PHE A 273 -12.90 3.00 26.68
N ALA A 274 -13.76 2.30 27.44
CA ALA A 274 -15.16 2.73 27.63
C ALA A 274 -15.31 4.13 28.24
N SER A 275 -14.39 4.55 29.12
CA SER A 275 -14.42 5.87 29.77
C SER A 275 -14.13 7.03 28.81
N GLU A 276 -13.32 6.81 27.77
CA GLU A 276 -12.82 7.84 26.86
C GLU A 276 -13.34 7.72 25.42
N CYS A 277 -13.85 6.56 25.01
CA CYS A 277 -14.33 6.31 23.66
C CYS A 277 -15.61 7.08 23.33
N GLY A 278 -15.55 7.97 22.33
CA GLY A 278 -16.71 8.73 21.86
C GLY A 278 -17.81 7.84 21.30
N ALA A 279 -17.45 6.80 20.53
CA ALA A 279 -18.42 5.86 19.98
C ALA A 279 -19.24 5.14 21.05
N TYR A 280 -18.63 4.85 22.21
CA TYR A 280 -19.34 4.28 23.36
C TYR A 280 -20.32 5.28 23.98
N LYS A 281 -19.90 6.54 24.13
CA LYS A 281 -20.78 7.63 24.62
C LYS A 281 -21.94 7.90 23.65
N ASN A 282 -21.71 7.86 22.34
CA ASN A 282 -22.76 8.05 21.32
C ASN A 282 -23.81 6.95 21.38
N ALA A 283 -23.39 5.70 21.62
CA ALA A 283 -24.32 4.58 21.82
C ALA A 283 -25.24 4.80 23.04
N ASN A 284 -24.80 5.53 24.09
CA ASN A 284 -25.66 5.92 25.23
C ASN A 284 -26.78 6.86 24.83
N ASN A 285 -26.50 7.84 23.99
CA ASN A 285 -27.47 8.83 23.58
C ASN A 285 -28.54 8.22 22.66
N VAL A 286 -28.14 7.29 21.77
CA VAL A 286 -29.09 6.58 20.89
C VAL A 286 -30.07 5.72 21.70
N VAL A 287 -29.59 4.98 22.70
CA VAL A 287 -30.46 4.15 23.57
C VAL A 287 -31.42 5.02 24.39
N ARG A 288 -30.93 6.11 24.98
CA ARG A 288 -31.78 7.05 25.74
C ARG A 288 -32.88 7.68 24.88
N SER A 289 -32.60 8.03 23.63
CA SER A 289 -33.59 8.60 22.70
C SER A 289 -34.69 7.63 22.27
N LYS A 290 -34.44 6.31 22.34
CA LYS A 290 -35.43 5.26 22.05
C LYS A 290 -36.33 4.93 23.24
N ILE A 291 -35.88 5.20 24.47
CA ILE A 291 -36.64 4.95 25.71
C ILE A 291 -37.52 6.16 26.08
N SER A 292 -37.24 7.34 25.51
CA SER A 292 -37.96 8.60 25.74
C SER A 292 -38.99 8.94 24.66
N LYS A 293 -39.32 7.99 23.77
CA LYS A 293 -40.46 8.02 22.85
C LYS A 293 -41.41 6.88 23.20
#